data_AF-A0A952SGB1-F1
#
_entry.id   AF-A0A952SGB1-F1
#
_cell.length_a   1.000
_cell.length_b   1.000
_cell.length_c   1.000
_cell.angle_alpha   90.00
_cell.angle_beta   90.00
_cell.angle_gamma   90.00
#
_symmetry.space_group_name_H-M   'P 1'
#
loop_
_entity.id
_entity.type
_entity.pdbx_description
1 polymer ?
#
loop_
_entity_poly.entity_id
_entity_poly.type
_entity_poly.pdbx_seq_one_letter_code
_entity_poly.pdbx_strand_id
1 'polypeptide(L)'
;MREEDPPIRPHFSRREALVWAGATGAIWLVNGTRTLAQAASDKPRSLCLVRPEQPQGPYFVDERLHRTDIRSDPTNGKITPGTELTLTFHISRVYAGECHPLPDA
;
A
#
# COMPACT_ATOMS: atom_id res chain seq x y z
N MET A 1 -58.75 -12.54 -61.67
CA MET A 1 -57.80 -11.46 -61.33
C MET A 1 -58.11 -10.98 -59.93
N ARG A 2 -57.39 -11.48 -58.94
CA ARG A 2 -57.21 -10.84 -57.63
C ARG A 2 -55.76 -11.11 -57.26
N GLU A 3 -54.96 -10.05 -57.36
CA GLU A 3 -53.56 -10.03 -56.95
C GLU A 3 -53.56 -9.97 -55.41
N GLU A 4 -52.95 -10.95 -54.76
CA GLU A 4 -52.74 -10.94 -53.31
C GLU A 4 -51.42 -10.21 -53.02
N ASP A 5 -51.47 -9.11 -52.25
CA ASP A 5 -50.31 -8.30 -51.87
C ASP A 5 -49.37 -9.07 -50.90
N PRO A 6 -48.04 -9.07 -51.11
CA PRO A 6 -47.11 -9.75 -50.22
C PRO A 6 -46.88 -8.97 -48.89
N PRO A 7 -46.57 -9.67 -47.77
CA PRO A 7 -46.41 -9.01 -46.48
C PRO A 7 -45.20 -8.07 -46.47
N ILE A 8 -45.45 -6.82 -46.08
CA ILE A 8 -44.43 -5.78 -45.88
C ILE A 8 -43.48 -6.26 -44.77
N ARG A 9 -42.27 -6.72 -45.14
CA ARG A 9 -41.21 -6.97 -44.17
C ARG A 9 -40.81 -5.65 -43.53
N PRO A 10 -40.72 -5.54 -42.19
CA PRO A 10 -40.17 -4.35 -41.56
C PRO A 10 -38.72 -4.19 -42.03
N HIS A 11 -38.47 -3.13 -42.80
CA HIS A 11 -37.14 -2.76 -43.23
C HIS A 11 -36.39 -2.24 -42.01
N PHE A 12 -35.68 -3.12 -41.33
CA PHE A 12 -34.79 -2.71 -40.24
C PHE A 12 -33.76 -1.75 -40.83
N SER A 13 -33.88 -0.47 -40.48
CA SER A 13 -32.99 0.55 -41.02
C SER A 13 -31.59 0.32 -40.44
N ARG A 14 -30.56 0.52 -41.27
CA ARG A 14 -29.15 0.37 -40.86
C ARG A 14 -28.81 1.17 -39.59
N ARG A 15 -29.53 2.27 -39.36
CA ARG A 15 -29.40 3.13 -38.17
C ARG A 15 -29.90 2.45 -36.88
N GLU A 16 -30.95 1.63 -36.99
CA GLU A 16 -31.57 0.93 -35.87
C GLU A 16 -30.71 -0.26 -35.42
N ALA A 17 -30.09 -0.95 -36.39
CA ALA A 17 -29.09 -1.99 -36.10
C ALA A 17 -27.85 -1.44 -35.36
N LEU A 18 -27.41 -0.23 -35.72
CA LEU A 18 -26.29 0.44 -35.06
C LEU A 18 -26.61 0.83 -33.61
N VAL A 19 -27.85 1.25 -33.32
CA VAL A 19 -28.28 1.60 -31.96
C VAL A 19 -28.24 0.37 -31.04
N TRP A 20 -28.73 -0.78 -31.52
CA TRP A 20 -28.72 -2.01 -30.74
C TRP A 20 -27.31 -2.56 -30.50
N ALA A 21 -26.43 -2.50 -31.51
CA ALA A 21 -25.03 -2.92 -31.35
C ALA A 21 -24.26 -2.01 -30.36
N GLY A 22 -24.51 -0.70 -30.40
CA GLY A 22 -23.91 0.27 -29.48
C GLY A 22 -24.36 0.07 -28.02
N ALA A 23 -25.64 -0.24 -27.80
CA ALA A 23 -26.19 -0.45 -26.46
C ALA A 23 -25.55 -1.65 -25.74
N THR A 24 -25.29 -2.76 -26.43
CA THR A 24 -24.60 -3.93 -25.86
C THR A 24 -23.12 -3.66 -25.54
N GLY A 25 -22.44 -2.85 -26.34
CA GLY A 25 -21.03 -2.49 -26.11
C GLY A 25 -20.84 -1.62 -24.86
N ALA A 26 -21.77 -0.70 -24.60
CA ALA A 26 -21.73 0.18 -23.43
C ALA A 26 -21.87 -0.60 -22.10
N ILE A 27 -22.69 -1.65 -22.07
CA ILE A 27 -22.90 -2.48 -20.87
C ILE A 27 -21.63 -3.24 -20.48
N TRP A 28 -20.84 -3.69 -21.45
CA TRP A 28 -19.57 -4.38 -21.21
C TRP A 28 -18.50 -3.45 -20.63
N LEU A 29 -18.40 -2.21 -21.15
CA LEU A 29 -17.43 -1.22 -20.66
C LEU A 29 -17.75 -0.75 -19.23
N VAL A 30 -19.03 -0.58 -18.89
CA VAL A 30 -19.45 -0.14 -17.55
C VAL A 30 -19.28 -1.23 -16.49
N ASN A 31 -19.41 -2.51 -16.84
CA ASN A 31 -19.18 -3.61 -15.89
C ASN A 31 -17.69 -4.00 -15.78
N GLY A 32 -16.94 -3.97 -16.89
CA GLY A 32 -15.50 -4.24 -16.88
C GLY A 32 -14.67 -3.19 -16.13
N THR A 33 -15.12 -1.93 -16.07
CA THR A 33 -14.46 -0.88 -15.27
C THR A 33 -14.65 -1.07 -13.76
N ARG A 34 -15.78 -1.63 -13.32
CA ARG A 34 -16.07 -1.90 -11.90
C ARG A 34 -15.23 -3.04 -11.33
N THR A 35 -14.98 -4.09 -12.12
CA THR A 35 -14.17 -5.24 -11.68
C THR A 35 -12.68 -4.90 -11.55
N LEU A 36 -12.15 -4.03 -12.42
CA LEU A 36 -10.76 -3.57 -12.31
C LEU A 36 -10.50 -2.66 -11.11
N ALA A 37 -11.49 -1.84 -10.72
CA ALA A 37 -11.38 -0.97 -9.55
C ALA A 37 -11.38 -1.74 -8.21
N GLN A 38 -12.01 -2.91 -8.15
CA GLN A 38 -12.08 -3.73 -6.94
C GLN A 38 -10.81 -4.54 -6.67
N ALA A 39 -10.00 -4.84 -7.68
CA ALA A 39 -8.74 -5.57 -7.51
C ALA A 39 -7.62 -4.74 -6.82
N ALA A 40 -7.80 -3.42 -6.68
CA ALA A 40 -6.78 -2.53 -6.11
C ALA A 40 -6.89 -2.28 -4.59
N SER A 41 -7.94 -2.78 -3.92
CA SER A 41 -8.25 -2.39 -2.53
C SER A 41 -8.07 -3.46 -1.46
N ASP A 42 -7.64 -4.68 -1.80
CA ASP A 42 -7.67 -5.82 -0.85
C ASP A 42 -6.29 -6.22 -0.28
N LYS A 43 -5.27 -5.39 -0.49
CA LYS A 43 -4.02 -5.54 0.28
C LYS A 43 -4.20 -4.73 1.56
N PRO A 44 -4.24 -5.34 2.76
CA PRO A 44 -4.24 -4.57 3.99
C PRO A 44 -3.01 -3.67 3.94
N ARG A 45 -3.23 -2.35 3.89
CA ARG A 45 -2.16 -1.37 4.10
C ARG A 45 -1.63 -1.69 5.49
N SER A 46 -0.44 -2.28 5.59
CA SER A 46 0.19 -2.43 6.89
C SER A 46 0.32 -1.03 7.46
N LEU A 47 -0.30 -0.79 8.62
CA LEU A 47 -0.21 0.51 9.31
C LEU A 47 1.23 0.77 9.82
N CYS A 48 2.08 -0.24 9.72
CA CYS A 48 3.45 -0.28 10.19
C CYS A 48 4.44 -0.32 9.03
N LEU A 49 5.27 0.72 8.92
CA LEU A 49 6.44 0.70 8.06
C LEU A 49 7.67 0.33 8.90
N VAL A 50 8.37 -0.73 8.49
CA VAL A 50 9.58 -1.19 9.19
C VAL A 50 10.76 -0.29 8.83
N ARG A 51 11.59 0.03 9.82
CA ARG A 51 12.83 0.79 9.61
C ARG A 51 13.82 -0.05 8.78
N PRO A 52 14.39 0.48 7.69
CA PRO A 52 15.42 -0.22 6.93
C PRO A 52 16.63 -0.56 7.79
N GLU A 53 17.28 -1.68 7.48
CA GLU A 53 18.55 -2.04 8.08
C GLU A 53 19.70 -1.15 7.54
N GLN A 54 20.68 -0.88 8.39
CA GLN A 54 21.89 -0.16 8.05
C GLN A 54 23.11 -0.97 8.47
N PRO A 55 24.22 -0.93 7.71
CA PRO A 55 25.44 -1.65 8.07
C PRO A 55 26.06 -1.04 9.33
N GLN A 56 26.58 -1.90 10.21
CA GLN A 56 27.16 -1.56 11.50
C GLN A 56 28.38 -0.61 11.41
N GLY A 57 29.22 -0.76 10.38
CA GLY A 57 30.45 0.03 10.20
C GLY A 57 31.61 -0.40 11.12
N PRO A 58 32.81 0.19 10.92
CA PRO A 58 34.05 -0.27 11.57
C PRO A 58 34.24 0.18 13.02
N TYR A 59 33.37 1.04 13.54
CA TYR A 59 33.50 1.64 14.88
C TYR A 59 32.66 0.96 15.97
N PHE A 60 31.94 -0.11 15.64
CA PHE A 60 31.14 -0.84 16.62
C PHE A 60 32.01 -1.74 17.49
N VAL A 61 31.75 -1.72 18.79
CA VAL A 61 32.38 -2.57 19.81
C VAL A 61 31.27 -3.17 20.68
N ASP A 62 31.27 -4.49 20.89
CA ASP A 62 30.28 -5.19 21.73
C ASP A 62 30.74 -5.28 23.19
N GLU A 63 30.65 -4.17 23.92
CA GLU A 63 31.00 -4.10 25.37
C GLU A 63 29.82 -4.42 26.30
N ARG A 64 28.58 -4.46 25.76
CA ARG A 64 27.33 -4.72 26.52
C ARG A 64 27.09 -3.77 27.71
N LEU A 65 27.42 -2.49 27.55
CA LEU A 65 27.17 -1.44 28.55
C LEU A 65 25.68 -1.08 28.62
N HIS A 66 25.09 -1.11 29.82
CA HIS A 66 23.70 -0.73 30.07
C HIS A 66 23.65 0.67 30.70
N ARG A 67 23.44 1.70 29.87
CA ARG A 67 23.63 3.11 30.29
C ARG A 67 22.60 4.03 29.66
N THR A 68 22.10 4.98 30.44
CA THR A 68 21.24 6.08 29.97
C THR A 68 22.06 7.30 29.52
N ASP A 69 23.22 7.56 30.13
CA ASP A 69 24.19 8.58 29.70
C ASP A 69 25.48 7.91 29.19
N ILE A 70 25.78 8.16 27.91
CA ILE A 70 26.95 7.60 27.19
C ILE A 70 28.16 8.55 27.16
N ARG A 71 28.07 9.76 27.72
CA ARG A 71 29.11 10.80 27.58
C ARG A 71 30.37 10.52 28.38
N SER A 72 30.26 9.79 29.50
CA SER A 72 31.42 9.45 30.32
C SER A 72 32.15 8.21 29.80
N ASP A 73 33.47 8.30 29.70
CA ASP A 73 34.36 7.18 29.38
C ASP A 73 34.24 6.10 30.47
N PRO A 74 33.90 4.84 30.12
CA PRO A 74 33.72 3.77 31.12
C PRO A 74 35.03 3.38 31.84
N THR A 75 36.20 3.72 31.30
CA THR A 75 37.51 3.35 31.84
C THR A 75 38.00 4.34 32.90
N ASN A 76 37.72 5.64 32.71
CA ASN A 76 38.28 6.71 33.56
C ASN A 76 37.24 7.74 34.05
N GLY A 77 35.98 7.64 33.61
CA GLY A 77 34.88 8.52 34.02
C GLY A 77 34.89 9.92 33.40
N LYS A 78 35.86 10.24 32.52
CA LYS A 78 35.97 11.57 31.92
C LYS A 78 34.84 11.83 30.92
N ILE A 79 34.31 13.05 30.96
CA ILE A 79 33.30 13.53 29.99
C ILE A 79 34.00 14.45 28.98
N THR A 80 33.71 14.22 27.70
CA THR A 80 34.23 15.04 26.59
C THR A 80 33.35 16.29 26.39
N PRO A 81 33.92 17.48 26.13
CA PRO A 81 33.14 18.68 25.84
C PRO A 81 32.24 18.51 24.60
N GLY A 82 31.02 19.04 24.65
CA GLY A 82 30.05 19.00 23.54
C GLY A 82 28.67 19.54 23.93
N THR A 83 27.77 19.65 22.96
CA THR A 83 26.36 20.01 23.20
C THR A 83 25.57 18.79 23.65
N GLU A 84 24.75 18.94 24.68
CA GLU A 84 23.91 17.85 25.18
C GLU A 84 22.75 17.52 24.22
N LEU A 85 22.56 16.22 23.97
CA LEU A 85 21.47 15.70 23.13
C LEU A 85 20.80 14.54 23.84
N THR A 86 19.52 14.69 24.14
CA THR A 86 18.69 13.61 24.68
C THR A 86 18.05 12.84 23.53
N LEU A 87 18.29 11.53 23.49
CA LEU A 87 17.71 10.61 22.51
C LEU A 87 16.68 9.70 23.16
N THR A 88 15.48 9.64 22.59
CA THR A 88 14.41 8.73 23.02
C THR A 88 14.01 7.83 21.87
N PHE A 89 14.13 6.51 22.05
CA PHE A 89 13.67 5.52 21.08
C PHE A 89 12.38 4.88 21.55
N HIS A 90 11.35 4.89 20.70
CA HIS A 90 10.14 4.10 20.88
C HIS A 90 10.25 2.85 20.03
N ILE A 91 10.43 1.69 20.68
CA ILE A 91 10.60 0.42 19.98
C ILE A 91 9.26 -0.29 19.89
N SER A 92 8.86 -0.64 18.67
CA SER A 92 7.64 -1.38 18.38
C SER A 92 7.96 -2.62 17.56
N ARG A 93 7.16 -3.68 17.75
CA ARG A 93 7.17 -4.88 16.91
C ARG A 93 5.97 -4.87 15.96
N VAL A 94 6.19 -5.38 14.76
CA VAL A 94 5.11 -5.66 13.80
C VAL A 94 4.65 -7.09 14.02
N TYR A 95 3.36 -7.28 14.30
CA TYR A 95 2.74 -8.60 14.46
C TYR A 95 1.35 -8.58 13.85
N ALA A 96 1.07 -9.54 12.96
CA ALA A 96 -0.21 -9.66 12.26
C ALA A 96 -0.68 -8.37 11.55
N GLY A 97 0.24 -7.56 11.03
CA GLY A 97 -0.07 -6.29 10.34
C GLY A 97 -0.21 -5.06 11.25
N GLU A 98 -0.11 -5.25 12.56
CA GLU A 98 -0.29 -4.22 13.59
C GLU A 98 1.01 -3.90 14.34
N CYS A 99 1.10 -2.68 14.89
CA CYS A 99 2.27 -2.18 15.64
C CYS A 99 1.97 -2.23 17.13
N HIS A 100 2.78 -2.99 17.86
CA HIS A 100 2.68 -3.08 19.32
C HIS A 100 3.99 -2.63 19.96
N PRO A 101 3.96 -1.89 21.09
CA PRO A 101 5.17 -1.62 21.86
C PRO A 101 5.92 -2.90 22.19
N LEU A 102 7.24 -2.86 22.11
CA LEU A 102 8.10 -3.99 22.52
C LEU A 102 8.65 -3.68 23.93
N PRO A 103 8.13 -4.34 24.98
CA PRO A 103 8.68 -4.18 26.33
C PRO A 103 10.08 -4.79 26.42
N ASP A 104 10.92 -4.20 27.25
CA ASP A 104 12.29 -4.68 27.55
C ASP A 104 13.18 -4.87 26.30
N ALA A 105 12.92 -4.06 25.27
CA ALA A 105 13.67 -4.01 24.02
C ALA A 105 15.08 -3.40 24.18
#